data_AF-A0AAW2M6P7-F1
#
_entry.id   AF-A0AAW2M6P7-F1
#
_cell.length_a   1.000
_cell.length_b   1.000
_cell.length_c   1.000
_cell.angle_alpha   90.00
_cell.angle_beta   90.00
_cell.angle_gamma   90.00
#
_symmetry.space_group_name_H-M   'P 1'
#
loop_
_entity.id
_entity.type
_entity.pdbx_description
1 polymer ?
#
loop_
_entity_poly.entity_id
_entity_poly.type
_entity_poly.pdbx_seq_one_letter_code
_entity_poly.pdbx_strand_id
1 'polypeptide(L)'
;SLAWEGTNSHNCGLIISSIKTNSTKEISNHDQVTLDLGRLPQACYLGDSGKRDLRKKEVSIEELEYAQNALGEFGGNNRTGIAGTLHRISAIRNKNGRVVGLTCRLGRPVREIIDMTRDLLEYGKSILFLG
;
A
#
# COMPACT_ATOMS: atom_id res chain seq x y z
N SER A 1 24.17 -3.09 -2.98
CA SER A 1 24.72 -3.20 -1.62
C SER A 1 23.76 -2.54 -0.67
N LEU A 2 22.96 -3.32 0.07
CA LEU A 2 22.54 -3.05 1.45
C LEU A 2 21.83 -4.31 1.95
N ALA A 3 22.21 -4.70 3.16
CA ALA A 3 22.17 -6.04 3.72
C ALA A 3 20.75 -6.64 3.84
N TRP A 4 20.65 -7.90 3.43
CA TRP A 4 19.55 -8.81 3.72
C TRP A 4 20.09 -9.95 4.60
N GLU A 5 20.50 -9.65 5.83
CA GLU A 5 20.80 -10.70 6.80
C GLU A 5 20.25 -10.32 8.18
N GLY A 6 19.39 -11.20 8.70
CA GLY A 6 19.08 -11.33 10.11
C GLY A 6 17.95 -10.44 10.64
N THR A 7 16.75 -11.01 10.78
CA THR A 7 15.97 -11.12 12.04
C THR A 7 14.47 -11.33 11.76
N ASN A 8 13.97 -12.54 12.06
CA ASN A 8 12.62 -12.94 12.50
C ASN A 8 11.39 -12.03 12.24
N SER A 9 11.24 -11.50 11.04
CA SER A 9 10.16 -10.58 10.61
C SER A 9 9.47 -11.03 9.32
N HIS A 10 9.43 -12.35 9.09
CA HIS A 10 9.13 -12.99 7.80
C HIS A 10 7.74 -12.76 7.19
N ASN A 11 6.86 -11.94 7.77
CA ASN A 11 5.56 -11.63 7.16
C ASN A 11 5.29 -10.13 6.92
N CYS A 12 5.88 -9.22 7.69
CA CYS A 12 5.67 -7.78 7.52
C CYS A 12 6.47 -7.24 6.33
N GLY A 13 7.70 -7.76 6.17
CA GLY A 13 8.54 -7.49 5.02
C GLY A 13 7.85 -7.85 3.70
N LEU A 14 7.10 -8.96 3.67
CA LEU A 14 6.37 -9.42 2.49
C LEU A 14 5.24 -8.48 2.09
N ILE A 15 4.47 -7.91 3.02
CA ILE A 15 3.34 -7.02 2.66
C ILE A 15 3.87 -5.71 2.08
N ILE A 16 4.86 -5.10 2.73
CA ILE A 16 5.45 -3.85 2.24
C ILE A 16 6.33 -4.08 1.01
N SER A 17 7.06 -5.19 0.93
CA SER A 17 7.81 -5.55 -0.27
C SER A 17 6.87 -5.81 -1.44
N SER A 18 5.76 -6.52 -1.22
CA SER A 18 4.71 -6.75 -2.22
C SER A 18 4.09 -5.45 -2.71
N ILE A 19 3.82 -4.48 -1.81
CA ILE A 19 3.33 -3.16 -2.20
C ILE A 19 4.41 -2.37 -2.98
N LYS A 20 5.70 -2.49 -2.62
CA LYS A 20 6.80 -1.80 -3.29
C LYS A 20 7.15 -2.40 -4.67
N THR A 21 6.99 -3.71 -4.86
CA THR A 21 7.22 -4.36 -6.16
C THR A 21 5.93 -4.45 -6.96
N ASN A 22 5.70 -3.49 -7.84
CA ASN A 22 4.70 -3.56 -8.93
C ASN A 22 4.99 -4.68 -9.97
N SER A 23 5.64 -5.78 -9.58
CA SER A 23 6.21 -6.79 -10.48
C SER A 23 5.92 -8.25 -10.11
N THR A 24 5.25 -8.55 -8.98
CA THR A 24 4.80 -9.92 -8.70
C THR A 24 3.40 -10.13 -9.27
N LYS A 25 3.32 -10.96 -10.31
CA LYS A 25 2.11 -11.37 -11.05
C LYS A 25 0.90 -11.78 -10.18
N GLU A 26 1.08 -12.07 -8.89
CA GLU A 26 0.00 -12.49 -7.99
C GLU A 26 -0.76 -11.34 -7.28
N ILE A 27 -0.24 -10.12 -7.29
CA ILE A 27 -0.92 -8.94 -6.69
C ILE A 27 -1.91 -8.30 -7.69
N SER A 28 -1.96 -8.81 -8.93
CA SER A 28 -2.77 -8.24 -10.00
C SER A 28 -4.27 -8.25 -9.72
N ASN A 29 -4.73 -8.88 -8.64
CA ASN A 29 -6.14 -8.96 -8.29
C ASN A 29 -6.50 -8.33 -6.94
N HIS A 30 -5.55 -7.79 -6.15
CA HIS A 30 -5.88 -7.14 -4.89
C HIS A 30 -6.14 -5.64 -5.06
N ASP A 31 -7.18 -5.13 -4.39
CA ASP A 31 -7.50 -3.70 -4.38
C ASP A 31 -7.09 -3.03 -3.07
N GLN A 32 -7.14 -3.79 -1.97
CA GLN A 32 -6.90 -3.26 -0.64
C GLN A 32 -6.24 -4.29 0.26
N VAL A 33 -5.27 -3.84 1.06
CA VAL A 33 -4.69 -4.58 2.19
C VAL A 33 -4.91 -3.78 3.47
N THR A 34 -5.35 -4.44 4.54
CA THR A 34 -5.64 -3.82 5.85
C THR A 34 -4.87 -4.54 6.96
N LEU A 35 -4.16 -3.77 7.78
CA LEU A 35 -3.42 -4.20 8.95
C LEU A 35 -3.97 -3.47 10.17
N ASP A 36 -4.78 -4.14 10.99
CA ASP A 36 -5.34 -3.56 12.20
C ASP A 36 -4.78 -4.28 13.42
N LEU A 37 -4.31 -3.52 14.42
CA LEU A 37 -3.71 -4.07 15.63
C LEU A 37 -4.62 -5.11 16.29
N GLY A 38 -4.09 -6.30 16.58
CA GLY A 38 -4.84 -7.40 17.20
C GLY A 38 -5.83 -8.09 16.27
N ARG A 39 -5.78 -7.83 14.96
CA ARG A 39 -6.58 -8.55 13.95
C ARG A 39 -5.68 -9.31 12.98
N LEU A 40 -6.24 -10.32 12.32
CA LEU A 40 -5.58 -10.95 11.20
C LEU A 40 -5.45 -9.94 10.05
N PRO A 41 -4.29 -9.85 9.39
CA PRO A 41 -4.13 -8.96 8.24
C PRO A 41 -5.00 -9.46 7.08
N GLN A 42 -5.69 -8.55 6.41
CA GLN A 42 -6.69 -8.91 5.40
C GLN A 42 -6.40 -8.26 4.06
N ALA A 43 -6.80 -8.93 2.98
CA ALA A 43 -6.82 -8.35 1.65
C ALA A 43 -8.17 -8.54 0.96
N CYS A 44 -8.55 -7.54 0.16
CA CYS A 44 -9.73 -7.57 -0.71
C CYS A 44 -9.28 -7.73 -2.17
N TYR A 45 -10.03 -8.49 -2.95
CA TYR A 45 -9.75 -8.73 -4.37
C TYR A 45 -10.77 -8.02 -5.26
N LEU A 46 -10.32 -7.53 -6.41
CA LEU A 46 -11.20 -6.92 -7.41
C LEU A 46 -12.22 -7.95 -7.90
N GLY A 47 -13.50 -7.60 -7.85
CA GLY A 47 -14.59 -8.49 -8.25
C GLY A 47 -14.96 -9.55 -7.21
N ASP A 48 -14.29 -9.59 -6.04
CA ASP A 48 -14.66 -10.41 -4.90
C ASP A 48 -15.05 -9.49 -3.72
N SER A 49 -16.28 -9.63 -3.22
CA SER A 49 -16.73 -8.87 -2.05
C SER A 49 -16.08 -9.35 -0.74
N GLY A 50 -15.37 -10.48 -0.76
CA GLY A 50 -14.76 -11.08 0.41
C GLY A 50 -13.42 -10.46 0.84
N LYS A 51 -13.26 -10.25 2.15
CA LYS A 51 -11.94 -10.10 2.76
C LYS A 51 -11.34 -11.48 3.01
N ARG A 52 -10.07 -11.66 2.66
CA ARG A 52 -9.33 -12.89 2.97
C ARG A 52 -8.16 -12.58 3.89
N ASP A 53 -7.98 -13.43 4.89
CA ASP A 53 -6.85 -13.30 5.79
C ASP A 53 -5.55 -13.72 5.07
N LEU A 54 -4.54 -12.87 5.14
CA LEU A 54 -3.24 -13.10 4.53
C LEU A 54 -2.40 -14.11 5.33
N ARG A 55 -2.63 -14.20 6.64
CA ARG A 55 -1.99 -15.15 7.54
C ARG A 55 -2.81 -15.38 8.81
N LYS A 56 -2.51 -16.48 9.51
CA LYS A 56 -3.16 -16.89 10.77
C LYS A 56 -2.56 -16.27 12.04
N LYS A 57 -1.73 -15.24 11.91
CA LYS A 57 -1.13 -14.53 13.05
C LYS A 57 -1.64 -13.10 13.01
N GLU A 58 -1.99 -12.55 14.17
CA GLU A 58 -2.45 -11.17 14.30
C GLU A 58 -1.35 -10.14 13.99
N VAL A 59 -1.78 -8.94 13.65
CA VAL A 59 -0.92 -7.77 13.48
C VAL A 59 -0.50 -7.26 14.85
N SER A 60 0.81 -7.12 15.04
CA SER A 60 1.38 -6.60 16.28
C SER A 60 1.71 -5.11 16.18
N ILE A 61 1.99 -4.46 17.32
CA ILE A 61 2.34 -3.05 17.32
C ILE A 61 3.71 -2.81 16.66
N GLU A 62 4.65 -3.74 16.85
CA GLU A 62 6.01 -3.66 16.28
C GLU A 62 5.96 -3.72 14.75
N GLU A 63 5.02 -4.49 14.19
CA GLU A 63 4.79 -4.55 12.75
C GLU A 63 4.23 -3.24 12.19
N LEU A 64 3.30 -2.59 12.90
CA LEU A 64 2.78 -1.28 12.50
C LEU A 64 3.84 -0.19 12.59
N GLU A 65 4.68 -0.21 13.63
CA GLU A 65 5.80 0.72 13.80
C GLU A 65 6.86 0.52 12.72
N TYR A 66 7.22 -0.73 12.44
CA TYR A 66 8.11 -1.07 11.32
C TYR A 66 7.54 -0.57 9.99
N ALA A 67 6.25 -0.78 9.76
CA ALA A 67 5.58 -0.35 8.54
C ALA A 67 5.55 1.17 8.39
N GLN A 68 5.24 1.89 9.47
CA GLN A 68 5.26 3.35 9.49
C GLN A 68 6.66 3.87 9.14
N ASN A 69 7.71 3.33 9.75
CA ASN A 69 9.09 3.74 9.49
C ASN A 69 9.51 3.48 8.03
N ALA A 70 9.03 2.37 7.43
CA ALA A 70 9.33 2.02 6.04
C ALA A 70 8.57 2.85 4.98
N LEU A 71 7.45 3.47 5.37
CA LEU A 71 6.61 4.32 4.51
C LEU A 71 6.99 5.81 4.59
N GLY A 72 7.65 6.23 5.67
CA GLY A 72 8.05 7.62 5.90
C GLY A 72 6.93 8.47 6.50
N GLU A 73 6.98 9.78 6.25
CA GLU A 73 6.02 10.72 6.84
C GLU A 73 4.62 10.60 6.23
N PHE A 74 3.62 10.73 7.11
CA PHE A 74 2.23 10.87 6.72
C PHE A 74 1.85 12.35 6.75
N GLY A 75 1.15 12.82 5.71
CA GLY A 75 0.61 14.17 5.68
C GLY A 75 -0.49 14.39 6.73
N GLY A 76 -0.94 15.63 6.89
CA GLY A 76 -1.90 16.05 7.92
C GLY A 76 -3.27 15.35 7.89
N ASN A 77 -3.60 14.59 6.84
CA ASN A 77 -4.80 13.77 6.74
C ASN A 77 -4.56 12.27 7.04
N ASN A 78 -3.45 11.93 7.68
CA ASN A 78 -3.00 10.56 7.95
C ASN A 78 -2.85 9.70 6.69
N ARG A 79 -2.43 10.30 5.57
CA ARG A 79 -2.16 9.57 4.33
C ARG A 79 -0.74 9.79 3.84
N THR A 80 -0.21 8.77 3.18
CA THR A 80 1.05 8.83 2.44
C THR A 80 0.95 7.98 1.17
N GLY A 81 1.85 8.23 0.23
CA GLY A 81 2.01 7.42 -0.97
C GLY A 81 3.36 6.70 -0.95
N ILE A 82 3.55 5.74 -1.85
CA ILE A 82 4.89 5.21 -2.12
C ILE A 82 5.41 5.91 -3.37
N ALA A 83 6.54 6.60 -3.23
CA ALA A 83 7.17 7.33 -4.32
C ALA A 83 7.31 6.46 -5.58
N GLY A 84 6.92 7.01 -6.73
CA GLY A 84 6.96 6.30 -8.01
C GLY A 84 5.84 5.27 -8.23
N THR A 85 4.82 5.22 -7.35
CA THR A 85 3.67 4.31 -7.49
C THR A 85 2.35 5.05 -7.30
N LEU A 86 1.25 4.42 -7.71
CA LEU A 86 -0.12 4.89 -7.47
C LEU A 86 -0.70 4.42 -6.13
N HIS A 87 0.10 3.74 -5.30
CA HIS A 87 -0.36 3.20 -4.03
C HIS A 87 -0.66 4.32 -3.05
N ARG A 88 -1.76 4.16 -2.31
CA ARG A 88 -2.16 5.12 -1.28
C ARG A 88 -2.35 4.41 0.05
N ILE A 89 -1.65 4.90 1.07
CA ILE A 89 -1.69 4.34 2.41
C ILE A 89 -2.36 5.32 3.35
N SER A 90 -3.33 4.86 4.11
CA SER A 90 -3.93 5.60 5.22
C SER A 90 -3.60 4.95 6.55
N ALA A 91 -3.28 5.78 7.55
CA ALA A 91 -3.08 5.35 8.92
C ALA A 91 -4.30 5.69 9.78
N ILE A 92 -4.67 4.76 10.65
CA ILE A 92 -5.57 4.99 11.77
C ILE A 92 -4.69 5.17 13.00
N ARG A 93 -4.92 6.26 13.74
CA ARG A 93 -4.16 6.58 14.95
C ARG A 93 -5.08 6.60 16.16
N ASN A 94 -4.56 6.19 17.31
CA ASN A 94 -5.27 6.35 18.58
C ASN A 94 -5.15 7.80 19.11
N LYS A 95 -5.78 8.09 20.25
CA LYS A 95 -5.76 9.42 20.89
C LYS A 95 -4.36 9.92 21.25
N ASN A 96 -3.41 9.00 21.41
CA ASN A 96 -2.01 9.31 21.71
C ASN A 96 -1.17 9.48 20.43
N GLY A 97 -1.79 9.47 19.24
CA GLY A 97 -1.11 9.62 17.95
C GLY A 97 -0.40 8.36 17.43
N ARG A 98 -0.43 7.24 18.17
CA ARG A 98 0.19 5.98 17.74
C ARG A 98 -0.62 5.35 16.62
N VAL A 99 0.04 4.86 15.58
CA VAL A 99 -0.60 4.06 14.51
C VAL A 99 -1.11 2.76 15.11
N VAL A 100 -2.40 2.51 14.93
CA VAL A 100 -3.10 1.27 15.35
C VAL A 100 -3.71 0.53 14.17
N GLY A 101 -3.67 1.11 12.98
CA GLY A 101 -4.04 0.43 11.75
C GLY A 101 -3.47 1.11 10.51
N LEU A 102 -3.25 0.32 9.46
CA LEU A 102 -2.81 0.76 8.15
C LEU A 102 -3.71 0.15 7.08
N THR A 103 -4.09 0.95 6.10
CA THR A 103 -4.80 0.46 4.91
C THR A 103 -4.05 0.91 3.68
N CYS A 104 -3.59 -0.03 2.86
CA CYS A 104 -3.01 0.23 1.56
C CYS A 104 -4.04 -0.05 0.48
N ARG A 105 -4.34 0.94 -0.35
CA ARG A 105 -5.05 0.75 -1.61
C ARG A 105 -4.04 0.59 -2.72
N LEU A 106 -4.13 -0.54 -3.42
CA LEU A 106 -3.14 -0.91 -4.42
C LEU A 106 -3.47 -0.20 -5.74
N GLY A 107 -2.64 0.78 -6.10
CA GLY A 107 -2.77 1.53 -7.33
C GLY A 107 -2.22 0.72 -8.51
N ARG A 108 -3.04 0.57 -9.55
CA ARG A 108 -2.68 -0.16 -10.77
C ARG A 108 -2.33 0.83 -11.87
N PRO A 109 -1.07 0.90 -12.31
CA PRO A 109 -0.74 1.68 -13.49
C PRO A 109 -1.33 0.99 -14.72
N VAL A 110 -2.27 1.66 -15.40
CA VAL A 110 -2.78 1.23 -16.70
C VAL A 110 -1.80 1.76 -17.74
N ARG A 111 -0.89 0.90 -18.21
CA ARG A 111 0.18 1.32 -19.13
C ARG A 111 -0.33 1.54 -20.54
N GLU A 112 -1.45 0.93 -20.88
CA GLU A 112 -2.10 0.96 -22.19
C GLU A 112 -2.65 2.34 -22.55
N ILE A 113 -2.84 3.24 -21.57
CA ILE A 113 -3.37 4.59 -21.77
C ILE A 113 -2.26 5.64 -21.94
N ILE A 114 -1.00 5.29 -21.63
CA ILE A 114 0.11 6.24 -21.62
C ILE A 114 0.28 6.91 -22.99
N ASP A 115 0.24 6.14 -24.08
CA ASP A 115 0.42 6.67 -25.43
C ASP A 115 -0.70 7.65 -25.82
N MET A 116 -1.96 7.32 -25.53
CA MET A 116 -3.10 8.22 -25.81
C MET A 116 -3.07 9.49 -24.96
N THR A 117 -2.55 9.41 -23.73
CA THR A 117 -2.46 10.59 -22.85
C THR A 117 -1.25 11.46 -23.12
N ARG A 118 -0.21 10.91 -23.75
CA ARG A 118 1.00 11.67 -24.11
C ARG A 118 0.67 12.79 -25.09
N ASP A 119 -0.09 12.51 -26.13
CA ASP A 119 -0.49 13.51 -27.14
C ASP A 119 -1.28 14.67 -26.51
N LEU A 120 -2.13 14.35 -25.52
CA LEU A 120 -2.88 15.35 -24.75
C LEU A 120 -1.94 16.24 -23.91
N LEU A 121 -0.96 15.64 -23.22
CA LEU A 121 0.01 16.39 -22.41
C LEU A 121 0.90 17.32 -23.27
N GLU A 122 1.27 16.88 -24.47
CA GLU A 122 2.07 17.66 -25.42
C GLU A 122 1.28 18.82 -26.07
N TYR A 123 -0.05 18.78 -26.03
CA TYR A 123 -0.93 19.82 -26.57
C TYR A 123 -0.91 21.15 -25.80
N GLY A 124 -0.26 21.20 -24.62
CA GLY A 124 0.04 22.43 -23.89
C GLY A 124 -1.17 23.16 -23.28
N LYS A 125 -2.35 22.53 -23.24
CA LYS A 125 -3.54 23.05 -22.56
C LYS A 125 -3.71 22.45 -21.18
N SER A 126 -4.40 23.16 -20.30
CA SER A 126 -4.78 22.63 -18.99
C SER A 126 -5.70 21.42 -19.14
N ILE A 127 -5.35 20.31 -18.48
CA ILE A 127 -6.11 19.06 -18.47
C ILE A 127 -6.60 18.79 -17.04
N LEU A 128 -7.88 18.45 -16.90
CA LEU A 128 -8.48 18.00 -15.65
C LEU A 128 -8.78 16.51 -15.74
N PHE A 129 -8.14 15.71 -14.89
CA PHE A 129 -8.49 14.31 -14.69
C PHE A 129 -9.57 14.22 -13.61
N LEU A 130 -10.72 13.64 -13.97
CA LEU A 130 -11.83 13.35 -13.06
C LEU A 130 -11.88 11.82 -12.83
N GLY A 131 -11.95 11.41 -11.57
CA GLY A 131 -11.98 9.99 -11.16
C GLY A 131 -12.33 9.82 -9.69
#